data_AF-A0A958RX18-F1
#
_entry.id   AF-A0A958RX18-F1
#
_cell.length_a   1.000
_cell.length_b   1.000
_cell.length_c   1.000
_cell.angle_alpha   90.00
_cell.angle_beta   90.00
_cell.angle_gamma   90.00
#
_symmetry.space_group_name_H-M   'P 1'
#
loop_
_entity.id
_entity.type
_entity.pdbx_description
1 polymer ?
#
loop_
_entity_poly.entity_id
_entity_poly.type
_entity_poly.pdbx_seq_one_letter_code
_entity_poly.pdbx_strand_id
1 'polypeptide(L)'
;MFGFSYNSYHKIITGAIIIAWAVWHFTGAPDANVRYDNGQLKRSGAVLNGKNEGKWIWYYENGKKKMEGTFRNGGRTGTWSTWDRNGNKLTQGNYEDDRLNGEFIRWDAKRNMKEHLLYKDDALIRQFPVQK
;
A
#
# COMPACT_ATOMS: atom_id res chain seq x y z
N MET A 1 52.70 -9.96 -23.73
CA MET A 1 51.31 -10.17 -24.20
C MET A 1 50.66 -11.20 -23.29
N PHE A 2 49.90 -10.75 -22.28
CA PHE A 2 49.17 -11.67 -21.40
C PHE A 2 47.75 -11.84 -21.94
N GLY A 3 47.51 -12.96 -22.63
CA GLY A 3 46.18 -13.36 -23.06
C GLY A 3 45.45 -13.98 -21.88
N PHE A 4 44.56 -13.23 -21.25
CA PHE A 4 43.60 -13.80 -20.32
C PHE A 4 42.48 -14.47 -21.12
N SER A 5 42.46 -15.80 -21.08
CA SER A 5 41.37 -16.62 -21.60
C SER A 5 40.05 -16.22 -20.92
N TYR A 6 39.10 -15.75 -21.73
CA TYR A 6 37.80 -15.25 -21.29
C TYR A 6 36.83 -16.44 -21.12
N ASN A 7 36.68 -16.93 -19.89
CA ASN A 7 35.80 -18.05 -19.59
C ASN A 7 34.32 -17.60 -19.57
N SER A 8 33.43 -18.38 -20.21
CA SER A 8 32.06 -18.01 -20.60
C SER A 8 31.04 -17.91 -19.44
N TYR A 9 31.50 -17.81 -18.19
CA TYR A 9 30.66 -17.69 -16.99
C TYR A 9 30.46 -16.24 -16.52
N HIS A 10 31.24 -15.27 -17.03
CA HIS A 10 31.14 -13.87 -16.60
C HIS A 10 30.08 -13.02 -17.32
N LYS A 11 29.45 -13.53 -18.39
CA LYS A 11 28.39 -12.79 -19.11
C LYS A 11 27.02 -12.84 -18.42
N ILE A 12 26.78 -13.85 -17.58
CA ILE A 12 25.50 -14.00 -16.85
C ILE A 12 25.56 -13.31 -15.48
N ILE A 13 26.72 -13.38 -14.82
CA ILE A 13 26.91 -12.77 -13.48
C ILE A 13 26.90 -11.24 -13.55
N THR A 14 27.46 -10.63 -14.61
CA THR A 14 27.49 -9.17 -14.75
C THR A 14 26.11 -8.57 -15.04
N GLY A 15 25.26 -9.24 -15.85
CA GLY A 15 23.89 -8.80 -16.11
C GLY A 15 22.99 -8.85 -14.87
N ALA A 16 23.10 -9.91 -14.06
CA ALA A 16 22.34 -10.04 -12.82
C ALA A 16 22.78 -9.04 -11.73
N ILE A 17 24.09 -8.76 -11.63
CA ILE A 17 24.62 -7.75 -10.71
C ILE A 17 24.23 -6.34 -11.15
N ILE A 18 24.21 -6.02 -12.46
CA ILE A 18 23.75 -4.72 -12.94
C ILE A 18 22.24 -4.54 -12.70
N ILE A 19 21.42 -5.58 -12.85
CA ILE A 19 19.98 -5.49 -12.53
C ILE A 19 19.77 -5.34 -11.02
N ALA A 20 20.49 -6.10 -10.18
CA ALA A 20 20.42 -5.94 -8.72
C ALA A 20 20.97 -4.59 -8.25
N TRP A 21 22.06 -4.10 -8.86
CA TRP A 21 22.67 -2.79 -8.59
C TRP A 21 21.80 -1.65 -9.12
N ALA A 22 21.16 -1.79 -10.28
CA ALA A 22 20.21 -0.82 -10.81
C ALA A 22 18.89 -0.82 -10.03
N VAL A 23 18.40 -1.96 -9.55
CA VAL A 23 17.26 -1.99 -8.62
C VAL A 23 17.64 -1.26 -7.34
N TRP A 24 18.82 -1.52 -6.76
CA TRP A 24 19.26 -0.83 -5.55
C TRP A 24 19.57 0.66 -5.75
N HIS A 25 20.04 1.07 -6.94
CA HIS A 25 20.45 2.45 -7.24
C HIS A 25 19.33 3.30 -7.88
N PHE A 26 18.35 2.70 -8.57
CA PHE A 26 17.23 3.39 -9.22
C PHE A 26 15.86 3.24 -8.53
N THR A 27 15.68 2.37 -7.52
CA THR A 27 14.40 2.29 -6.77
C THR A 27 14.46 2.93 -5.38
N GLY A 28 15.30 3.95 -5.20
CA GLY A 28 15.55 4.63 -3.93
C GLY A 28 14.44 5.57 -3.46
N ALA A 29 13.18 5.13 -3.45
CA ALA A 29 12.21 5.76 -2.56
C ALA A 29 12.47 5.22 -1.15
N PRO A 30 12.98 6.01 -0.20
CA PRO A 30 13.23 5.52 1.15
C PRO A 30 11.95 4.92 1.74
N ASP A 31 12.06 3.69 2.26
CA ASP A 31 10.98 3.07 3.01
C ASP A 31 10.75 3.87 4.30
N ALA A 32 9.55 4.43 4.42
CA ALA A 32 9.09 5.11 5.62
C ALA A 32 8.48 4.11 6.61
N ASN A 33 9.36 3.36 7.25
CA ASN A 33 8.99 2.44 8.32
C ASN A 33 9.00 3.16 9.67
N VAL A 34 7.83 3.21 10.32
CA VAL A 34 7.69 3.73 11.69
C VAL A 34 7.25 2.59 12.59
N ARG A 35 7.85 2.50 13.78
CA ARG A 35 7.54 1.49 14.80
C ARG A 35 6.87 2.13 16.02
N TYR A 36 6.19 1.30 16.79
CA TYR A 36 5.75 1.60 18.15
C TYR A 36 6.88 1.41 19.16
N ASP A 37 6.70 1.90 20.38
CA ASP A 37 7.69 1.76 21.47
C ASP A 37 7.97 0.31 21.83
N ASN A 38 6.99 -0.58 21.60
CA ASN A 38 7.14 -2.04 21.76
C ASN A 38 7.91 -2.71 20.60
N GLY A 39 8.45 -1.93 19.66
CA GLY A 39 9.22 -2.41 18.50
C GLY A 39 8.37 -2.92 17.33
N GLN A 40 7.04 -3.04 17.47
CA GLN A 40 6.18 -3.49 16.39
C GLN A 40 6.01 -2.42 15.31
N LEU A 41 5.82 -2.86 14.07
CA LEU A 41 5.60 -1.95 12.94
C LEU A 41 4.29 -1.18 13.16
N LYS A 42 4.33 0.14 12.99
CA LYS A 42 3.18 1.05 13.10
C LYS A 42 2.64 1.44 11.73
N ARG A 43 3.55 1.75 10.81
CA ARG A 43 3.25 1.97 9.40
C ARG A 43 4.47 1.71 8.53
N SER A 44 4.22 1.33 7.29
CA SER A 44 5.24 1.07 6.27
C SER A 44 4.70 1.48 4.91
N GLY A 45 5.59 1.98 4.06
CA GLY A 45 5.34 2.40 2.70
C GLY A 45 6.54 3.17 2.16
N ALA A 46 6.47 3.60 0.91
CA ALA A 46 7.55 4.37 0.28
C ALA A 46 7.27 5.88 0.32
N VAL A 47 8.34 6.67 0.43
CA VAL A 47 8.28 8.12 0.26
C VAL A 47 9.14 8.50 -0.93
N LEU A 48 8.55 9.19 -1.90
CA LEU A 48 9.23 9.72 -3.08
C LEU A 48 9.12 11.24 -3.08
N ASN A 49 10.24 11.95 -3.15
CA ASN A 49 10.29 13.43 -3.16
C ASN A 49 9.53 14.08 -1.98
N GLY A 50 9.61 13.47 -0.79
CA GLY A 50 8.92 13.95 0.42
C GLY A 50 7.42 13.66 0.46
N LYS A 51 6.87 12.92 -0.51
CA LYS A 51 5.45 12.54 -0.58
C LYS A 51 5.29 11.04 -0.47
N ASN A 52 4.19 10.59 0.16
CA ASN A 52 3.85 9.17 0.22
C ASN A 52 3.60 8.64 -1.20
N GLU A 53 4.20 7.49 -1.52
CA GLU A 53 4.10 6.86 -2.82
C GLU A 53 3.90 5.34 -2.66
N GLY A 54 3.14 4.75 -3.58
CA GLY A 54 2.91 3.32 -3.62
C GLY A 54 2.04 2.79 -2.49
N LYS A 55 2.18 1.51 -2.18
CA LYS A 55 1.36 0.83 -1.17
C LYS A 55 1.81 1.24 0.23
N TRP A 56 0.84 1.61 1.05
CA TRP A 56 1.03 1.88 2.46
C TRP A 56 0.17 0.96 3.32
N ILE A 57 0.74 0.56 4.45
CA ILE A 57 0.08 -0.31 5.43
C ILE A 57 0.32 0.28 6.82
N TRP A 58 -0.74 0.36 7.61
CA TRP A 58 -0.71 0.68 9.03
C TRP A 58 -1.11 -0.54 9.83
N TYR A 59 -0.55 -0.65 11.02
CA TYR A 59 -0.78 -1.75 11.92
C TYR A 59 -1.19 -1.20 13.29
N TYR A 60 -1.87 -2.03 14.06
CA TYR A 60 -2.07 -1.82 15.48
C TYR A 60 -0.84 -2.28 16.27
N GLU A 61 -0.74 -1.88 17.54
CA GLU A 61 0.31 -2.32 18.48
C GLU A 61 0.32 -3.82 18.77
N ASN A 62 -0.69 -4.56 18.31
CA ASN A 62 -0.75 -6.02 18.37
C ASN A 62 -0.29 -6.69 17.05
N GLY A 63 0.21 -5.91 16.10
CA GLY A 63 0.77 -6.36 14.83
C GLY A 63 -0.28 -6.62 13.75
N LYS A 64 -1.58 -6.53 14.08
CA LYS A 64 -2.65 -6.71 13.09
C LYS A 64 -2.79 -5.48 12.22
N LYS A 65 -3.15 -5.69 10.96
CA LYS A 65 -3.39 -4.62 10.00
C LYS A 65 -4.51 -3.72 10.52
N LYS A 66 -4.28 -2.41 10.46
CA LYS A 66 -5.24 -1.36 10.80
C LYS A 66 -5.84 -0.72 9.56
N MET A 67 -5.00 -0.45 8.56
CA MET A 67 -5.39 0.19 7.32
C MET A 67 -4.39 -0.16 6.23
N GLU A 68 -4.83 -0.16 4.98
CA GLU A 68 -3.94 -0.21 3.82
C GLU A 68 -4.59 0.50 2.64
N GLY A 69 -3.75 0.97 1.74
CA GLY A 69 -4.15 1.56 0.48
C GLY A 69 -2.93 2.04 -0.28
N THR A 70 -3.18 2.76 -1.37
CA THR A 70 -2.11 3.28 -2.23
C THR A 70 -2.11 4.79 -2.16
N PHE A 71 -0.91 5.38 -2.13
CA PHE A 71 -0.71 6.79 -2.39
C PHE A 71 -0.06 7.00 -3.75
N ARG A 72 -0.39 8.11 -4.40
CA ARG A 72 0.29 8.62 -5.58
C ARG A 72 0.50 10.11 -5.38
N ASN A 73 1.73 10.59 -5.49
CA ASN A 73 2.07 12.00 -5.26
C ASN A 73 1.54 12.56 -3.93
N GLY A 74 1.52 11.73 -2.89
CA GLY A 74 1.04 12.09 -1.54
C GLY A 74 -0.47 11.98 -1.32
N GLY A 75 -1.28 11.83 -2.39
CA GLY A 75 -2.73 11.69 -2.29
C GLY A 75 -3.19 10.23 -2.33
N ARG A 76 -4.23 9.89 -1.57
CA ARG A 76 -4.81 8.54 -1.57
C ARG A 76 -5.40 8.23 -2.93
N THR A 77 -5.07 7.06 -3.45
CA THR A 77 -5.59 6.56 -4.73
C THR A 77 -5.97 5.07 -4.64
N GLY A 78 -6.95 4.67 -5.45
CA GLY A 78 -7.42 3.30 -5.53
C GLY A 78 -8.17 2.84 -4.28
N THR A 79 -8.18 1.53 -4.04
CA THR A 79 -8.94 0.95 -2.94
C THR A 79 -8.18 1.07 -1.61
N TRP A 80 -8.84 1.69 -0.64
CA TRP A 80 -8.43 1.75 0.74
C TRP A 80 -9.29 0.82 1.57
N SER A 81 -8.70 0.16 2.56
CA SER A 81 -9.41 -0.72 3.47
C SER A 81 -8.96 -0.46 4.91
N THR A 82 -9.88 -0.65 5.86
CA THR A 82 -9.60 -0.57 7.29
C THR A 82 -10.08 -1.83 8.01
N TRP A 83 -9.44 -2.12 9.14
CA TRP A 83 -9.74 -3.27 9.96
C TRP A 83 -9.78 -2.87 11.44
N ASP A 84 -10.49 -3.65 12.25
CA ASP A 84 -10.47 -3.52 13.71
C ASP A 84 -9.22 -4.19 14.32
N ARG A 85 -9.07 -4.05 15.65
CA ARG A 85 -7.97 -4.68 16.41
C ARG A 85 -8.01 -6.22 16.38
N ASN A 86 -9.11 -6.83 15.95
CA ASN A 86 -9.25 -8.28 15.81
C ASN A 86 -8.88 -8.76 14.41
N GLY A 87 -8.77 -7.86 13.44
CA GLY A 87 -8.51 -8.17 12.03
C GLY A 87 -9.78 -8.28 11.18
N ASN A 88 -10.94 -7.89 11.70
CA ASN A 88 -12.18 -7.82 10.93
C ASN A 88 -12.18 -6.57 10.08
N LYS A 89 -12.48 -6.71 8.78
CA LYS A 89 -12.59 -5.56 7.86
C LYS A 89 -13.77 -4.69 8.28
N LEU A 90 -13.53 -3.40 8.43
CA LEU A 90 -14.53 -2.40 8.84
C LEU A 90 -15.03 -1.59 7.66
N THR A 91 -14.13 -1.10 6.83
CA THR A 91 -14.48 -0.29 5.65
C THR A 91 -13.61 -0.62 4.45
N GLN A 92 -14.15 -0.35 3.27
CA GLN A 92 -13.44 -0.36 2.01
C GLN A 92 -13.98 0.78 1.16
N GLY A 93 -13.11 1.63 0.62
CA GLY A 93 -13.52 2.76 -0.21
C GLY A 93 -12.53 3.02 -1.32
N ASN A 94 -13.01 3.49 -2.47
CA ASN A 94 -12.16 3.93 -3.56
C ASN A 94 -11.89 5.43 -3.47
N TYR A 95 -10.63 5.80 -3.68
CA TYR A 95 -10.16 7.17 -3.60
C TYR A 95 -9.46 7.61 -4.89
N GLU A 96 -9.60 8.88 -5.22
CA GLU A 96 -8.87 9.57 -6.27
C GLU A 96 -8.45 10.94 -5.73
N ASP A 97 -7.14 11.18 -5.64
CA ASP A 97 -6.54 12.39 -5.08
C ASP A 97 -7.16 12.81 -3.74
N ASP A 98 -7.18 11.86 -2.79
CA ASP A 98 -7.76 11.99 -1.44
C ASP A 98 -9.28 12.09 -1.32
N ARG A 99 -10.00 12.18 -2.44
CA ARG A 99 -11.46 12.22 -2.49
C ARG A 99 -12.03 10.83 -2.65
N LEU A 100 -13.12 10.51 -1.95
CA LEU A 100 -13.91 9.32 -2.23
C LEU A 100 -14.48 9.42 -3.64
N ASN A 101 -14.08 8.46 -4.49
CA ASN A 101 -14.58 8.34 -5.84
C ASN A 101 -14.77 6.85 -6.19
N GLY A 102 -16.02 6.42 -6.28
CA GLY A 102 -16.42 5.03 -6.44
C GLY A 102 -17.11 4.46 -5.20
N GLU A 103 -17.12 3.13 -5.11
CA GLU A 103 -17.83 2.42 -4.03
C GLU A 103 -17.16 2.63 -2.67
N PHE A 104 -18.01 2.80 -1.66
CA PHE A 104 -17.68 2.73 -0.25
C PHE A 104 -18.58 1.72 0.44
N ILE A 105 -17.96 0.78 1.14
CA ILE A 105 -18.64 -0.30 1.85
C ILE A 105 -18.20 -0.25 3.32
N ARG A 106 -19.17 -0.36 4.23
CA ARG A 106 -18.94 -0.54 5.67
C ARG A 106 -19.55 -1.84 6.14
N TRP A 107 -18.80 -2.60 6.92
CA TRP A 107 -19.25 -3.82 7.58
C TRP A 107 -19.39 -3.62 9.09
N ASP A 108 -20.25 -4.41 9.71
CA ASP A 108 -20.27 -4.54 11.18
C ASP A 108 -19.30 -5.62 11.69
N ALA A 109 -19.23 -5.78 13.01
CA ALA A 109 -18.40 -6.79 13.66
C ALA A 109 -18.79 -8.24 13.30
N LYS A 110 -20.02 -8.46 12.81
CA LYS A 110 -20.52 -9.76 12.33
C LYS A 110 -20.26 -9.95 10.83
N ARG A 111 -19.54 -9.02 10.18
CA ARG A 111 -19.20 -9.01 8.74
C ARG A 111 -20.42 -8.82 7.84
N ASN A 112 -21.54 -8.35 8.39
CA ASN A 112 -22.69 -7.95 7.60
C ASN A 112 -22.45 -6.55 7.03
N MET A 113 -22.82 -6.37 5.76
CA MET A 113 -22.73 -5.07 5.11
C MET A 113 -23.76 -4.13 5.73
N LYS A 114 -23.30 -3.03 6.31
CA LYS A 114 -24.15 -1.98 6.89
C LYS A 114 -24.41 -0.85 5.92
N GLU A 115 -23.43 -0.54 5.10
CA GLU A 115 -23.53 0.53 4.13
C GLU A 115 -22.88 0.09 2.83
N HIS A 116 -23.53 0.45 1.74
CA HIS A 116 -22.97 0.38 0.40
C HIS A 116 -23.38 1.67 -0.32
N LEU A 117 -22.38 2.49 -0.59
CA LEU A 117 -22.54 3.85 -1.08
C LEU A 117 -21.67 4.03 -2.34
N LEU A 118 -22.13 4.85 -3.27
CA LEU A 118 -21.37 5.29 -4.43
C LEU A 118 -21.10 6.78 -4.28
N TYR A 119 -19.82 7.16 -4.34
CA TYR A 119 -19.38 8.55 -4.29
C TYR A 119 -18.80 8.99 -5.63
N LYS A 120 -18.89 10.29 -5.91
CA LYS A 120 -18.15 10.96 -6.97
C LYS A 120 -17.61 12.27 -6.40
N ASP A 121 -16.29 12.38 -6.32
CA ASP A 121 -15.60 13.57 -5.80
C ASP A 121 -16.14 14.01 -4.42
N ASP A 122 -16.22 13.05 -3.49
CA ASP A 122 -16.81 13.17 -2.14
C ASP A 122 -18.34 13.41 -2.07
N ALA A 123 -19.02 13.62 -3.20
CA ALA A 123 -20.47 13.71 -3.23
C ALA A 123 -21.11 12.31 -3.25
N LEU A 124 -22.03 12.05 -2.32
CA LEU A 124 -22.83 10.82 -2.34
C LEU A 124 -23.75 10.84 -3.56
N ILE A 125 -23.56 9.87 -4.46
CA ILE A 125 -24.37 9.70 -5.67
C ILE A 125 -25.51 8.72 -5.42
N ARG A 126 -25.24 7.62 -4.71
CA ARG A 126 -26.23 6.58 -4.49
C ARG A 126 -25.96 5.80 -3.22
N GLN A 127 -27.03 5.43 -2.51
CA GLN A 127 -27.02 4.42 -1.49
C GLN A 127 -27.73 3.16 -2.00
N PHE A 128 -27.07 2.01 -1.87
CA PHE A 128 -27.64 0.71 -2.24
C PHE A 128 -28.32 0.09 -1.02
N PRO A 129 -29.42 -0.65 -1.23
CA PRO A 129 -30.05 -1.41 -0.16
C PRO A 129 -29.08 -2.49 0.35
N VAL A 130 -29.00 -2.64 1.67
CA VAL A 130 -28.26 -3.72 2.33
C VAL A 130 -29.24 -4.67 3.01
N GLN A 131 -28.94 -5.96 2.97
CA GLN A 131 -29.75 -6.97 3.67
C GLN A 131 -29.54 -6.84 5.17
N LYS A 132 -30.65 -6.87 5.93
CA LYS A 132 -30.66 -6.76 7.39
C LYS A 132 -30.34 -8.08 8.07
#